data_AF-A0A3M6Q8F5-F1
#
_entry.id   AF-A0A3M6Q8F5-F1
#
_cell.length_a   1.000
_cell.length_b   1.000
_cell.length_c   1.000
_cell.angle_alpha   90.00
_cell.angle_beta   90.00
_cell.angle_gamma   90.00
#
_symmetry.space_group_name_H-M   'P 1'
#
loop_
_entity.id
_entity.type
_entity.pdbx_description
1 polymer ?
#
loop_
_entity_poly.entity_id
_entity_poly.type
_entity_poly.pdbx_seq_one_letter_code
_entity_poly.pdbx_strand_id
1 'polypeptide(L)' 'MSKHTEVECTYTVVDVEGEKQLQLDTYGSASRDIPGKKSQSLRLNSQAIQQLKEIIKENGL' A
#
# COMPACT_ATOMS: atom_id res chain seq x y z
N MET A 1 -11.94 -16.49 7.85
CA MET A 1 -11.36 -15.32 7.16
C MET A 1 -11.93 -15.28 5.75
N SER A 2 -12.50 -14.15 5.34
CA SER A 2 -12.87 -13.93 3.93
C SER A 2 -11.59 -13.94 3.10
N LYS A 3 -11.54 -14.75 2.03
CA LYS A 3 -10.41 -14.72 1.10
C LYS A 3 -10.48 -13.40 0.34
N HIS A 4 -9.61 -12.46 0.67
CA HIS A 4 -9.40 -11.29 -0.18
C HIS A 4 -8.92 -11.78 -1.56
N THR A 5 -9.55 -11.30 -2.61
CA THR A 5 -9.11 -11.55 -3.99
C THR A 5 -7.90 -10.68 -4.29
N GLU A 6 -7.04 -11.13 -5.20
CA GLU A 6 -5.97 -10.30 -5.73
C GLU A 6 -6.55 -9.02 -6.35
N VAL A 7 -5.82 -7.92 -6.18
CA VAL A 7 -6.15 -6.60 -6.70
C VAL A 7 -4.89 -5.94 -7.22
N GLU A 8 -5.04 -5.05 -8.19
CA GLU A 8 -3.92 -4.24 -8.65
C GLU A 8 -3.47 -3.30 -7.54
N CYS A 9 -2.16 -3.24 -7.34
CA CYS A 9 -1.50 -2.34 -6.40
C CYS A 9 -0.39 -1.60 -7.15
N THR A 10 -0.38 -0.28 -7.03
CA THR A 10 0.71 0.57 -7.52
C THR A 10 1.44 1.21 -6.35
N TYR A 11 2.67 1.65 -6.60
CA TYR A 11 3.44 2.43 -5.63
C TYR A 11 3.89 3.76 -6.22
N THR A 12 3.97 4.77 -5.36
CA THR A 12 4.52 6.08 -5.69
C THR A 12 5.38 6.56 -4.53
N VAL A 13 6.57 7.10 -4.83
CA VAL A 13 7.36 7.84 -3.83
C VAL A 13 6.99 9.30 -3.95
N VAL A 14 6.45 9.86 -2.88
CA VAL A 14 6.07 11.28 -2.80
C VAL A 14 7.00 12.03 -1.86
N ASP A 15 7.12 13.33 -2.06
CA ASP A 15 7.74 14.24 -1.11
C ASP A 15 6.63 14.99 -0.36
N VAL A 16 6.64 14.93 0.96
CA VAL A 16 5.70 15.63 1.83
C VAL A 16 6.54 16.42 2.83
N GLU A 17 6.52 17.74 2.70
CA GLU A 17 7.25 18.66 3.60
C GLU A 17 8.77 18.37 3.66
N GLY A 18 9.37 17.92 2.56
CA GLY A 18 10.79 17.57 2.48
C GLY A 18 11.10 16.14 2.93
N GLU A 19 10.09 15.37 3.34
CA GLU A 19 10.24 13.96 3.69
C GLU A 19 9.71 13.05 2.58
N LYS A 20 10.55 12.11 2.15
CA LYS A 20 10.12 11.07 1.22
C LYS A 20 9.22 10.06 1.92
N GLN A 21 8.08 9.76 1.31
CA GLN A 21 7.11 8.79 1.81
C GLN A 21 6.71 7.81 0.69
N LEU A 22 6.52 6.55 1.06
CA LEU A 22 6.02 5.52 0.16
C LEU A 22 4.49 5.49 0.23
N GLN A 23 3.83 5.67 -0.91
CA GLN A 23 2.40 5.49 -1.06
C GLN A 23 2.12 4.21 -1.83
N LEU A 24 1.23 3.37 -1.31
CA LEU A 24 0.68 2.20 -1.98
C LEU A 24 -0.80 2.45 -2.21
N ASP A 25 -1.26 2.25 -3.44
CA ASP A 25 -2.66 2.44 -3.82
C ASP A 25 -3.21 1.13 -4.39
N THR A 26 -4.34 0.67 -3.86
CA THR A 26 -5.03 -0.52 -4.39
C THR A 26 -6.30 -0.12 -5.11
N TYR A 27 -6.55 -0.78 -6.22
CA TYR A 27 -7.71 -0.54 -7.07
C TYR A 27 -8.68 -1.70 -6.88
N GLY A 28 -9.97 -1.40 -6.70
CA GLY A 28 -10.98 -2.44 -6.50
C GLY A 28 -10.99 -3.45 -7.66
N SER A 29 -11.52 -4.66 -7.40
CA SER A 29 -11.55 -5.74 -8.40
C SER A 29 -12.07 -5.25 -9.76
N ALA A 30 -11.51 -5.80 -10.84
CA ALA A 30 -11.89 -5.50 -12.23
C ALA A 30 -13.39 -5.68 -12.52
N SER A 31 -14.13 -6.35 -11.62
CA SER A 31 -15.56 -6.61 -11.67
C SER A 31 -16.47 -5.53 -11.06
N ARG A 32 -15.95 -4.37 -10.64
CA ARG A 32 -16.80 -3.23 -10.22
C ARG A 32 -17.12 -2.33 -11.40
N ASP A 33 -18.34 -1.80 -11.43
CA ASP A 33 -18.90 -0.88 -12.44
C ASP A 33 -18.08 0.41 -12.72
N ILE A 34 -16.99 0.65 -11.99
CA ILE A 34 -16.06 1.76 -12.23
C ILE A 34 -14.63 1.23 -12.24
N PRO A 35 -14.08 0.87 -13.42
CA PRO A 35 -12.68 0.50 -13.57
C PRO A 35 -11.76 1.60 -13.05
N GLY A 36 -10.74 1.24 -12.25
CA GLY A 36 -9.70 2.17 -11.81
C GLY A 36 -10.04 3.06 -10.61
N LYS A 37 -11.17 2.86 -9.93
CA LYS A 37 -11.44 3.59 -8.67
C LYS A 37 -10.49 3.12 -7.57
N LYS A 38 -9.60 4.02 -7.14
CA LYS A 38 -8.74 3.83 -5.97
C LYS A 38 -9.61 3.49 -4.75
N SER A 39 -9.38 2.33 -4.17
CA SER A 39 -10.19 1.80 -3.08
C SER A 39 -9.55 2.06 -1.72
N GLN A 40 -8.22 2.01 -1.66
CA GLN A 40 -7.45 2.21 -0.44
C GLN A 40 -6.10 2.87 -0.80
N SER A 41 -5.61 3.69 0.12
CA SER A 41 -4.26 4.26 0.08
C SER A 41 -3.59 3.98 1.42
N LEU A 42 -2.36 3.48 1.37
CA LEU A 42 -1.47 3.37 2.53
C LEU A 42 -0.26 4.25 2.27
N ARG A 43 0.01 5.20 3.17
CA ARG A 43 1.19 6.07 3.11
C ARG A 43 2.09 5.80 4.31
N LEU A 44 3.35 5.50 4.03
CA LEU A 44 4.36 5.15 5.02
C LEU A 44 5.49 6.17 4.96
N ASN A 45 5.72 6.85 6.09
CA ASN A 45 6.90 7.68 6.27
C ASN A 45 8.13 6.80 6.55
N SER A 46 9.30 7.42 6.64
CA SER A 46 10.57 6.73 6.88
C SER A 46 10.54 5.86 8.16
N GLN A 47 9.92 6.34 9.23
CA GLN A 47 9.80 5.60 10.49
C GLN A 47 8.91 4.36 10.34
N ALA A 48 7.73 4.50 9.74
CA ALA A 48 6.79 3.41 9.49
C ALA A 48 7.39 2.35 8.55
N ILE A 49 8.21 2.76 7.57
CA ILE A 49 8.93 1.83 6.71
C ILE A 49 9.93 0.98 7.51
N GLN A 50 10.62 1.55 8.49
CA GLN A 50 11.53 0.77 9.34
C GLN A 50 10.77 -0.23 10.20
N GLN A 51 9.66 0.19 10.81
CA GLN A 51 8.79 -0.71 11.58
C GLN A 51 8.24 -1.84 10.71
N LEU A 52 7.83 -1.56 9.47
CA LEU A 52 7.36 -2.57 8.54
C LEU A 52 8.46 -3.60 8.21
N LYS A 53 9.70 -3.14 7.99
CA LYS A 53 10.85 -4.03 7.76
C LYS A 53 11.14 -4.91 8.98
N GLU A 54 11.04 -4.36 10.18
CA GLU A 54 11.21 -5.11 11.43
C GLU A 54 10.14 -6.18 11.56
N ILE A 55 8.86 -5.84 11.36
CA ILE A 55 7.74 -6.80 11.39
C ILE A 55 7.96 -7.94 10.39
N ILE A 56 8.35 -7.62 9.15
CA ILE A 56 8.64 -8.61 8.10
C ILE A 56 9.77 -9.55 8.56
N LYS A 57 10.86 -8.98 9.05
CA LYS A 57 12.03 -9.73 9.53
C LYS A 57 11.70 -10.63 10.72
N GLU A 58 11.00 -10.10 11.73
CA GLU A 58 10.65 -10.82 12.97
C GLU A 58 9.71 -12.00 12.71
N ASN A 59 8.89 -11.91 11.65
CA ASN A 59 7.93 -12.95 11.28
C ASN A 59 8.41 -13.85 10.13
N GLY A 60 9.64 -13.67 9.63
CA GLY A 60 10.22 -14.49 8.56
C GLY A 60 9.45 -14.41 7.23
N LEU A 61 8.87 -13.25 6.95
CA LEU A 61 8.12 -12.95 5.71
C LEU A 61 9.02 -12.52 4.55
#